data_AF-A0A7W0EL66-F1
#
_entry.id   AF-A0A7W0EL66-F1
#
_cell.length_a   1.000
_cell.length_b   1.000
_cell.length_c   1.000
_cell.angle_alpha   90.00
_cell.angle_beta   90.00
_cell.angle_gamma   90.00
#
_symmetry.space_group_name_H-M   'P 1'
#
loop_
_entity.id
_entity.type
_entity.pdbx_description
1 polymer ?
#
loop_
_entity_poly.entity_id
_entity_poly.type
_entity_poly.pdbx_seq_one_letter_code
_entity_poly.pdbx_strand_id
1 'polypeptide(L)'
;MGNMLGMVCRTLIFMTWVVFCWVGDSPASAVAESSDQVWQVGSRRWDVAEEQRFAAWVEETISEDFFIRYGIPVDCADVPYAIRWIYARIAHLPAAATMGDGSMYGHWSTTLAHLPTHRDWQRDRRFRAGLEYVLSGTTTKTLPTDTYPIRISPSSLLAGTVSIVPEGHAGMVGSIVLDGRMYSPVQTWEATVPRKVRKLRQRSYFSPWPDADAGSGVVRFCWPINTGGRWSYLPETEHPYYSVEQYSPGFCFPGELFDQAVARRIDPTPYDPAEKVGKIMESIHRYLQERVALVDEGFRHCQQKGRCAEGSYLWEVYSTPSRDGMIVFEIEQLLKIIKDNDLDEESFKKTMEGVLIAIGLKQEISLDYVVKNSLWLSYDPRDSIAARWGLDRCERVRSQMYHSLQALNFVEQRYRSTDPHFADNGRRLHWKDLRWLQEEGERAGCRDLPSLPLEGPLLPNSQ
;
A
#
# COMPACT_ATOMS: atom_id res chain seq x y z
N MET A 1 42.22 64.19 38.69
CA MET A 1 43.23 63.75 39.67
C MET A 1 42.88 62.34 40.10
N GLY A 2 43.83 61.40 39.97
CA GLY A 2 43.91 60.25 40.88
C GLY A 2 43.18 58.95 40.53
N ASN A 3 43.95 58.05 39.93
CA ASN A 3 44.07 56.61 40.25
C ASN A 3 43.20 55.56 39.54
N MET A 4 43.87 54.93 38.58
CA MET A 4 43.70 53.57 38.08
C MET A 4 44.13 52.52 39.11
N LEU A 5 43.37 51.43 39.19
CA LEU A 5 43.81 50.04 39.49
C LEU A 5 42.81 49.17 38.69
N GLY A 6 43.17 48.26 37.79
CA GLY A 6 44.32 47.37 37.77
C GLY A 6 43.82 45.94 38.02
N MET A 7 43.14 45.31 37.05
CA MET A 7 42.70 43.92 37.14
C MET A 7 43.19 43.13 35.92
N VAL A 8 44.12 42.23 36.21
CA VAL A 8 44.79 41.32 35.26
C VAL A 8 43.87 40.12 35.02
N CYS A 9 43.35 39.96 33.81
CA CYS A 9 42.63 38.77 33.38
C CYS A 9 43.64 37.80 32.73
N ARG A 10 43.84 36.63 33.34
CA ARG A 10 44.69 35.56 32.81
C ARG A 10 43.94 34.79 31.73
N THR A 11 44.39 34.91 30.49
CA THR A 11 43.94 34.08 29.36
C THR A 11 44.66 32.73 29.42
N LEU A 12 43.93 31.65 29.74
CA LEU A 12 44.37 30.27 29.58
C LEU A 12 44.05 29.83 28.15
N ILE A 13 45.08 29.67 27.32
CA ILE A 13 44.98 29.09 25.98
C ILE A 13 45.02 27.57 26.15
N PHE A 14 43.86 26.92 26.04
CA PHE A 14 43.77 25.47 25.89
C PHE A 14 44.02 25.13 24.41
N MET A 15 45.20 24.59 24.11
CA MET A 15 45.51 23.99 22.80
C MET A 15 44.89 22.59 22.76
N THR A 16 43.66 22.50 22.25
CA THR A 16 43.01 21.22 21.97
C THR A 16 43.57 20.64 20.68
N TRP A 17 44.38 19.58 20.78
CA TRP A 17 44.81 18.78 19.65
C TRP A 17 43.61 18.00 19.10
N VAL A 18 43.01 18.50 18.02
CA VAL A 18 42.04 17.74 17.22
C VAL A 18 42.82 16.78 16.35
N VAL A 19 42.95 15.53 16.81
CA VAL A 19 43.39 14.42 15.96
C VAL A 19 42.25 14.11 15.00
N PHE A 20 42.32 14.65 13.78
CA PHE A 20 41.52 14.17 12.65
C PHE A 20 42.02 12.76 12.31
N CYS A 21 41.39 11.73 12.91
CA CYS A 21 41.48 10.38 12.38
C CYS A 21 40.75 10.39 11.02
N TRP A 22 41.52 10.56 9.95
CA TRP A 22 41.11 10.11 8.62
C TRP A 22 40.90 8.60 8.70
N VAL A 23 39.66 8.18 8.91
CA VAL A 23 39.24 6.82 8.59
C VAL A 23 39.35 6.73 7.07
N GLY A 24 40.44 6.15 6.60
CA GLY A 24 40.61 5.85 5.18
C GLY A 24 39.54 4.84 4.79
N ASP A 25 38.52 5.29 4.06
CA ASP A 25 37.63 4.42 3.30
C ASP A 25 38.53 3.56 2.41
N SER A 26 38.71 2.30 2.80
CA SER A 26 39.35 1.33 1.92
C SER A 26 38.47 1.23 0.69
N PRO A 27 38.98 1.54 -0.52
CA PRO A 27 38.17 1.48 -1.72
C PRO A 27 37.67 0.05 -1.86
N ALA A 28 36.35 -0.13 -1.75
CA ALA A 28 35.69 -1.39 -2.00
C ALA A 28 36.18 -1.88 -3.37
N SER A 29 36.96 -2.97 -3.39
CA SER A 29 37.53 -3.50 -4.63
C SER A 29 36.41 -3.69 -5.63
N ALA A 30 36.52 -3.02 -6.79
CA ALA A 30 35.54 -3.10 -7.84
C ALA A 30 35.35 -4.58 -8.23
N VAL A 31 34.15 -5.10 -8.00
CA VAL A 31 33.79 -6.45 -8.42
C VAL A 31 33.92 -6.49 -9.95
N ALA A 32 34.67 -7.46 -10.48
CA ALA A 32 34.74 -7.67 -11.92
C ALA A 32 33.35 -8.12 -12.42
N GLU A 33 32.64 -7.21 -13.08
CA GLU A 33 31.31 -7.48 -13.61
C GLU A 33 31.37 -8.17 -14.97
N SER A 34 30.46 -9.12 -15.20
CA SER A 34 30.30 -9.77 -16.49
C SER A 34 29.25 -9.03 -17.34
N SER A 35 29.47 -8.96 -18.66
CA SER A 35 28.45 -8.48 -19.61
C SER A 35 27.22 -9.39 -19.70
N ASP A 36 27.30 -10.58 -19.12
CA ASP A 36 26.25 -11.60 -19.12
C ASP A 36 25.25 -11.44 -17.97
N GLN A 37 25.56 -10.58 -17.01
CA GLN A 37 24.70 -10.23 -15.87
C GLN A 37 23.36 -9.65 -16.34
N VAL A 38 22.34 -9.69 -15.46
CA VAL A 38 21.03 -9.08 -15.72
C VAL A 38 21.18 -7.58 -15.97
N TRP A 39 21.99 -6.90 -15.15
CA TRP A 39 22.54 -5.57 -15.42
C TRP A 39 23.82 -5.33 -14.61
N GLN A 40 24.60 -4.35 -15.06
CA GLN A 40 25.85 -3.92 -14.44
C GLN A 40 25.61 -2.74 -13.48
N VAL A 41 26.28 -2.77 -12.32
CA VAL A 41 26.15 -1.76 -11.25
C VAL A 41 27.45 -0.98 -11.01
N GLY A 42 28.58 -1.48 -11.49
CA GLY A 42 29.91 -0.88 -11.31
C GLY A 42 30.26 -0.70 -9.83
N SER A 43 30.68 0.52 -9.46
CA SER A 43 31.04 0.88 -8.07
C SER A 43 29.86 1.38 -7.23
N ARG A 44 28.66 1.51 -7.82
CA ARG A 44 27.48 2.09 -7.14
C ARG A 44 26.95 1.11 -6.10
N ARG A 45 26.62 1.60 -4.91
CA ARG A 45 26.10 0.79 -3.80
C ARG A 45 24.94 1.51 -3.14
N TRP A 46 24.13 0.76 -2.42
CA TRP A 46 23.15 1.35 -1.53
C TRP A 46 23.84 2.07 -0.39
N ASP A 47 23.35 3.25 -0.09
CA ASP A 47 23.67 4.06 1.07
C ASP A 47 22.42 4.83 1.49
N VAL A 48 22.49 5.59 2.58
CA VAL A 48 21.35 6.37 3.08
C VAL A 48 20.89 7.42 2.05
N ALA A 49 21.80 8.00 1.27
CA ALA A 49 21.44 9.01 0.28
C ALA A 49 20.72 8.39 -0.93
N GLU A 50 21.08 7.18 -1.33
CA GLU A 50 20.36 6.40 -2.34
C GLU A 50 19.00 5.94 -1.84
N GLU A 51 18.85 5.58 -0.56
CA GLU A 51 17.53 5.29 0.02
C GLU A 51 16.62 6.53 0.00
N GLN A 52 17.16 7.73 0.24
CA GLN A 52 16.41 8.99 0.13
C GLN A 52 16.01 9.29 -1.33
N ARG A 53 16.91 9.06 -2.29
CA ARG A 53 16.60 9.20 -3.72
C ARG A 53 15.55 8.17 -4.18
N PHE A 54 15.64 6.95 -3.67
CA PHE A 54 14.63 5.92 -3.90
C PHE A 54 13.27 6.34 -3.34
N ALA A 55 13.21 6.85 -2.11
CA ALA A 55 11.98 7.34 -1.51
C ALA A 55 11.33 8.46 -2.33
N ALA A 56 12.11 9.47 -2.74
CA ALA A 56 11.62 10.55 -3.60
C ALA A 56 11.11 10.01 -4.95
N TRP A 57 11.85 9.09 -5.57
CA TRP A 57 11.40 8.46 -6.81
C TRP A 57 10.09 7.68 -6.65
N VAL A 58 9.89 6.99 -5.53
CA VAL A 58 8.64 6.29 -5.22
C VAL A 58 7.48 7.28 -5.15
N GLU A 59 7.61 8.37 -4.39
CA GLU A 59 6.57 9.40 -4.25
C GLU A 59 6.22 10.08 -5.58
N GLU A 60 7.23 10.38 -6.40
CA GLU A 60 7.04 11.11 -7.65
C GLU A 60 6.56 10.24 -8.81
N THR A 61 6.96 8.95 -8.83
CA THR A 61 6.81 8.09 -10.01
C THR A 61 5.74 7.03 -9.85
N ILE A 62 5.59 6.46 -8.65
CA ILE A 62 4.65 5.35 -8.44
C ILE A 62 3.23 5.91 -8.29
N SER A 63 2.34 5.37 -9.10
CA SER A 63 0.94 5.79 -9.23
C SER A 63 0.05 4.55 -9.39
N GLU A 64 -1.27 4.71 -9.23
CA GLU A 64 -2.24 3.62 -9.37
C GLU A 64 -2.07 2.81 -10.66
N ASP A 65 -1.69 3.45 -11.78
CA ASP A 65 -1.58 2.82 -13.09
C ASP A 65 -0.15 2.39 -13.48
N PHE A 66 0.84 2.58 -12.61
CA PHE A 66 2.26 2.36 -12.92
C PHE A 66 2.52 0.98 -13.56
N PHE A 67 2.01 -0.09 -12.95
CA PHE A 67 2.21 -1.45 -13.46
C PHE A 67 1.37 -1.78 -14.69
N ILE A 68 0.20 -1.14 -14.85
CA ILE A 68 -0.61 -1.25 -16.07
C ILE A 68 0.16 -0.66 -17.25
N ARG A 69 0.72 0.54 -17.07
CA ARG A 69 1.47 1.26 -18.10
C ARG A 69 2.62 0.45 -18.67
N TYR A 70 3.26 -0.35 -17.82
CA TYR A 70 4.42 -1.18 -18.20
C TYR A 70 4.10 -2.68 -18.34
N GLY A 71 2.81 -3.06 -18.31
CA GLY A 71 2.37 -4.44 -18.49
C GLY A 71 2.98 -5.43 -17.49
N ILE A 72 3.16 -5.02 -16.23
CA ILE A 72 3.78 -5.84 -15.19
C ILE A 72 2.68 -6.48 -14.35
N PRO A 73 2.56 -7.81 -14.34
CA PRO A 73 1.62 -8.47 -13.45
C PRO A 73 2.18 -8.47 -12.02
N VAL A 74 1.36 -8.05 -11.06
CA VAL A 74 1.74 -7.99 -9.64
C VAL A 74 0.62 -8.53 -8.75
N ASP A 75 1.01 -9.18 -7.65
CA ASP A 75 0.22 -9.34 -6.43
C ASP A 75 0.82 -8.51 -5.27
N CYS A 76 0.34 -8.73 -4.04
CA CYS A 76 0.78 -7.96 -2.86
C CYS A 76 2.28 -8.10 -2.55
N ALA A 77 2.87 -9.29 -2.73
CA ALA A 77 4.29 -9.52 -2.47
C ALA A 77 5.16 -8.93 -3.58
N ASP A 78 4.65 -8.92 -4.81
CA ASP A 78 5.38 -8.44 -5.98
C ASP A 78 5.66 -6.94 -5.95
N VAL A 79 4.75 -6.14 -5.37
CA VAL A 79 4.82 -4.68 -5.40
C VAL A 79 6.15 -4.16 -4.82
N PRO A 80 6.55 -4.53 -3.59
CA PRO A 80 7.84 -4.12 -3.05
C PRO A 80 9.04 -4.53 -3.92
N TYR A 81 9.09 -5.78 -4.38
CA TYR A 81 10.21 -6.27 -5.20
C TYR A 81 10.29 -5.54 -6.53
N ALA A 82 9.17 -5.40 -7.24
CA ALA A 82 9.14 -4.77 -8.55
C ALA A 82 9.57 -3.31 -8.50
N ILE A 83 9.05 -2.54 -7.54
CA ILE A 83 9.42 -1.13 -7.36
C ILE A 83 10.93 -1.01 -7.04
N ARG A 84 11.44 -1.82 -6.09
CA ARG A 84 12.85 -1.80 -5.70
C ARG A 84 13.78 -2.19 -6.86
N TRP A 85 13.45 -3.25 -7.59
CA TRP A 85 14.26 -3.74 -8.71
C TRP A 85 14.27 -2.78 -9.90
N ILE A 86 13.13 -2.16 -10.22
CA ILE A 86 13.05 -1.15 -11.28
C ILE A 86 13.93 0.05 -10.95
N TYR A 87 13.82 0.60 -9.72
CA TYR A 87 14.70 1.70 -9.31
C TYR A 87 16.18 1.29 -9.32
N ALA A 88 16.51 0.13 -8.77
CA ALA A 88 17.89 -0.36 -8.74
C ALA A 88 18.48 -0.47 -10.16
N ARG A 89 17.68 -0.93 -11.13
CA ARG A 89 18.07 -0.99 -12.53
C ARG A 89 18.28 0.39 -13.17
N ILE A 90 17.47 1.39 -12.80
CA ILE A 90 17.61 2.77 -13.27
C ILE A 90 18.86 3.43 -12.67
N ALA A 91 19.08 3.24 -11.38
CA ALA A 91 20.15 3.88 -10.61
C ALA A 91 21.50 3.13 -10.65
N HIS A 92 21.56 2.01 -11.39
CA HIS A 92 22.69 1.09 -11.45
C HIS A 92 23.11 0.58 -10.07
N LEU A 93 22.16 0.16 -9.24
CA LEU A 93 22.39 -0.36 -7.89
C LEU A 93 22.24 -1.88 -7.86
N PRO A 94 22.93 -2.56 -6.93
CA PRO A 94 22.77 -4.00 -6.75
C PRO A 94 21.39 -4.31 -6.19
N ALA A 95 20.64 -5.22 -6.80
CA ALA A 95 19.43 -5.79 -6.23
C ALA A 95 19.51 -7.31 -6.19
N ALA A 96 18.79 -7.89 -5.24
CA ALA A 96 18.68 -9.32 -5.02
C ALA A 96 17.29 -9.67 -4.46
N ALA A 97 16.96 -10.95 -4.51
CA ALA A 97 15.83 -11.55 -3.84
C ALA A 97 16.19 -12.99 -3.44
N THR A 98 15.65 -13.43 -2.31
CA THR A 98 15.69 -14.83 -1.89
C THR A 98 14.49 -15.54 -2.49
N MET A 99 14.77 -16.56 -3.28
CA MET A 99 13.77 -17.36 -3.97
C MET A 99 13.09 -18.33 -2.98
N GLY A 100 11.94 -18.89 -3.35
CA GLY A 100 11.21 -19.84 -2.51
C GLY A 100 11.98 -21.12 -2.10
N ASP A 101 13.08 -21.45 -2.78
CA ASP A 101 14.00 -22.54 -2.43
C ASP A 101 15.19 -22.09 -1.54
N GLY A 102 15.21 -20.82 -1.13
CA GLY A 102 16.28 -20.21 -0.34
C GLY A 102 17.51 -19.77 -1.15
N SER A 103 17.53 -19.98 -2.47
CA SER A 103 18.60 -19.49 -3.33
C SER A 103 18.51 -17.98 -3.53
N MET A 104 19.65 -17.32 -3.76
CA MET A 104 19.70 -15.87 -4.02
C MET A 104 19.80 -15.61 -5.52
N TYR A 105 18.87 -14.83 -6.05
CA TYR A 105 18.90 -14.32 -7.42
C TYR A 105 19.10 -12.81 -7.39
N GLY A 106 19.98 -12.27 -8.23
CA GLY A 106 20.26 -10.84 -8.23
C GLY A 106 20.74 -10.32 -9.58
N HIS A 107 21.11 -9.04 -9.61
CA HIS A 107 21.61 -8.39 -10.82
C HIS A 107 22.79 -9.13 -11.46
N TRP A 108 23.60 -9.83 -10.65
CA TRP A 108 24.77 -10.59 -11.09
C TRP A 108 24.44 -11.93 -11.77
N SER A 109 23.17 -12.37 -11.76
CA SER A 109 22.78 -13.64 -12.38
C SER A 109 23.03 -13.61 -13.89
N THR A 110 23.60 -14.69 -14.44
CA THR A 110 24.01 -14.77 -15.86
C THR A 110 23.15 -15.71 -16.70
N THR A 111 22.15 -16.37 -16.10
CA THR A 111 21.28 -17.34 -16.80
C THR A 111 20.50 -16.74 -17.98
N LEU A 112 20.36 -15.41 -18.00
CA LEU A 112 19.65 -14.65 -19.02
C LEU A 112 20.57 -13.96 -20.05
N ALA A 113 21.85 -14.32 -20.10
CA ALA A 113 22.84 -13.71 -21.01
C ALA A 113 22.41 -13.71 -22.48
N HIS A 114 21.66 -14.73 -22.90
CA HIS A 114 21.17 -14.88 -24.27
C HIS A 114 20.10 -13.83 -24.67
N LEU A 115 19.51 -13.10 -23.71
CA LEU A 115 18.56 -12.03 -23.99
C LEU A 115 19.28 -10.69 -24.18
N PRO A 116 18.79 -9.82 -25.09
CA PRO A 116 19.40 -8.51 -25.32
C PRO A 116 19.12 -7.55 -24.17
N THR A 117 20.08 -6.66 -23.91
CA THR A 117 19.94 -5.54 -22.96
C THR A 117 19.56 -4.25 -23.68
N HIS A 118 19.08 -3.26 -22.94
CA HIS A 118 18.75 -1.94 -23.47
C HIS A 118 18.94 -0.86 -22.39
N ARG A 119 19.26 0.39 -22.75
CA ARG A 119 19.45 1.45 -21.74
C ARG A 119 18.20 1.72 -20.92
N ASP A 120 17.08 1.95 -21.61
CA ASP A 120 15.74 2.02 -21.01
C ASP A 120 15.29 0.63 -20.54
N TRP A 121 15.03 0.51 -19.23
CA TRP A 121 14.67 -0.73 -18.54
C TRP A 121 13.39 -1.37 -19.09
N GLN A 122 12.46 -0.57 -19.61
CA GLN A 122 11.18 -1.06 -20.12
C GLN A 122 11.36 -1.89 -21.40
N ARG A 123 12.42 -1.56 -22.17
CA ARG A 123 12.78 -2.22 -23.43
C ARG A 123 13.88 -3.26 -23.24
N ASP A 124 14.49 -3.33 -22.07
CA ASP A 124 15.55 -4.27 -21.72
C ASP A 124 14.96 -5.66 -21.48
N ARG A 125 14.99 -6.51 -22.50
CA ARG A 125 14.39 -7.86 -22.44
C ARG A 125 15.05 -8.72 -21.37
N ARG A 126 16.35 -8.58 -21.17
CA ARG A 126 17.07 -9.33 -20.14
C ARG A 126 16.62 -8.92 -18.75
N PHE A 127 16.60 -7.62 -18.46
CA PHE A 127 16.09 -7.11 -17.19
C PHE A 127 14.64 -7.52 -16.97
N ARG A 128 13.79 -7.40 -17.99
CA ARG A 128 12.36 -7.71 -17.89
C ARG A 128 12.12 -9.18 -17.56
N ALA A 129 12.89 -10.09 -18.17
CA ALA A 129 12.84 -11.51 -17.85
C ALA A 129 13.39 -11.81 -16.44
N GLY A 130 14.45 -11.10 -16.01
CA GLY A 130 14.98 -11.24 -14.65
C GLY A 130 14.00 -10.76 -13.58
N LEU A 131 13.33 -9.64 -13.82
CA LEU A 131 12.27 -9.14 -12.95
C LEU A 131 11.09 -10.12 -12.89
N GLU A 132 10.62 -10.63 -14.03
CA GLU A 132 9.55 -11.66 -14.04
C GLU A 132 9.97 -12.92 -13.26
N TYR A 133 11.23 -13.34 -13.39
CA TYR A 133 11.75 -14.49 -12.64
C TYR A 133 11.66 -14.26 -11.13
N VAL A 134 12.07 -13.09 -10.63
CA VAL A 134 11.94 -12.71 -9.22
C VAL A 134 10.48 -12.73 -8.79
N LEU A 135 9.60 -12.01 -9.49
CA LEU A 135 8.17 -11.93 -9.14
C LEU A 135 7.46 -13.29 -9.24
N SER A 136 8.00 -14.26 -9.98
CA SER A 136 7.44 -15.61 -10.05
C SER A 136 7.92 -16.53 -8.93
N GLY A 137 9.05 -16.19 -8.30
CA GLY A 137 9.70 -17.04 -7.31
C GLY A 137 9.77 -16.45 -5.90
N THR A 138 9.29 -15.22 -5.71
CA THR A 138 9.12 -14.58 -4.40
C THR A 138 7.67 -14.65 -3.93
N THR A 139 7.45 -14.60 -2.62
CA THR A 139 6.12 -14.53 -2.00
C THR A 139 6.17 -13.65 -0.75
N THR A 140 5.04 -13.45 -0.07
CA THR A 140 5.05 -12.79 1.25
C THR A 140 5.90 -13.53 2.29
N LYS A 141 6.17 -14.84 2.09
CA LYS A 141 7.06 -15.63 2.95
C LYS A 141 8.55 -15.42 2.68
N THR A 142 8.93 -14.90 1.51
CA THR A 142 10.34 -14.61 1.19
C THR A 142 10.74 -13.21 1.61
N LEU A 143 9.80 -12.25 1.64
CA LEU A 143 10.07 -10.86 2.05
C LEU A 143 10.83 -10.74 3.39
N PRO A 144 10.46 -11.47 4.47
CA PRO A 144 11.22 -11.43 5.73
C PRO A 144 12.70 -11.78 5.59
N THR A 145 13.08 -12.60 4.62
CA THR A 145 14.49 -12.99 4.40
C THR A 145 15.30 -11.95 3.61
N ASP A 146 14.61 -11.01 2.95
CA ASP A 146 15.21 -9.96 2.13
C ASP A 146 15.10 -8.57 2.78
N THR A 147 14.54 -8.50 3.99
CA THR A 147 14.24 -7.24 4.67
C THR A 147 14.69 -7.25 6.12
N TYR A 148 14.78 -6.07 6.72
CA TYR A 148 15.17 -5.88 8.12
C TYR A 148 14.22 -4.88 8.81
N PRO A 149 13.95 -5.03 10.11
CA PRO A 149 13.07 -4.13 10.84
C PRO A 149 13.76 -2.80 11.11
N ILE A 150 12.98 -1.73 11.03
CA ILE A 150 13.49 -0.37 11.21
C ILE A 150 12.87 0.33 12.41
N ARG A 151 13.58 1.33 12.92
CA ARG A 151 13.04 2.33 13.81
C ARG A 151 11.86 3.02 13.14
N ILE A 152 10.80 3.29 13.89
CA ILE A 152 9.63 4.00 13.39
C ILE A 152 9.77 5.47 13.80
N SER A 153 10.28 6.27 12.86
CA SER A 153 10.51 7.69 13.04
C SER A 153 10.41 8.42 11.68
N PRO A 154 10.23 9.74 11.64
CA PRO A 154 10.16 10.50 10.37
C PRO A 154 11.41 10.34 9.50
N SER A 155 12.57 10.05 10.09
CA SER A 155 13.83 9.86 9.38
C SER A 155 14.00 8.49 8.72
N SER A 156 13.25 7.48 9.19
CA SER A 156 13.48 6.07 8.89
C SER A 156 12.28 5.39 8.24
N LEU A 157 11.06 5.83 8.51
CA LEU A 157 9.89 5.45 7.73
C LEU A 157 9.77 6.50 6.62
N LEU A 158 10.03 6.10 5.37
CA LEU A 158 9.94 6.95 4.18
C LEU A 158 9.14 6.18 3.12
N ALA A 159 8.76 6.83 2.02
CA ALA A 159 8.31 6.09 0.84
C ALA A 159 9.35 5.05 0.39
N GLY A 160 8.88 3.92 -0.12
CA GLY A 160 9.72 2.75 -0.39
C GLY A 160 9.93 1.81 0.81
N THR A 161 9.58 2.21 2.04
CA THR A 161 9.52 1.28 3.18
C THR A 161 8.45 0.21 2.94
N VAL A 162 8.71 -1.03 3.35
CA VAL A 162 7.80 -2.17 3.15
C VAL A 162 6.96 -2.40 4.39
N SER A 163 5.69 -2.74 4.20
CA SER A 163 4.80 -3.23 5.25
C SER A 163 4.49 -4.69 4.99
N ILE A 164 4.72 -5.55 5.97
CA ILE A 164 4.41 -6.98 5.93
C ILE A 164 3.39 -7.29 7.03
N VAL A 165 2.29 -7.90 6.64
CA VAL A 165 1.19 -8.28 7.53
C VAL A 165 1.27 -9.80 7.77
N PRO A 166 1.22 -10.29 9.02
CA PRO A 166 1.37 -11.72 9.35
C PRO A 166 0.46 -12.66 8.55
N GLU A 167 -0.74 -12.20 8.20
CA GLU A 167 -1.76 -12.93 7.45
C GLU A 167 -1.43 -13.10 5.95
N GLY A 168 -0.21 -12.74 5.53
CA GLY A 168 0.29 -12.97 4.17
C GLY A 168 -0.03 -11.87 3.18
N HIS A 169 -0.16 -10.62 3.65
CA HIS A 169 -0.29 -9.43 2.81
C HIS A 169 0.96 -8.56 2.91
N ALA A 170 1.26 -7.82 1.85
CA ALA A 170 2.37 -6.87 1.82
C ALA A 170 2.00 -5.62 1.01
N GLY A 171 2.68 -4.53 1.33
CA GLY A 171 2.56 -3.24 0.66
C GLY A 171 3.84 -2.44 0.78
N MET A 172 3.87 -1.30 0.11
CA MET A 172 4.99 -0.36 0.19
C MET A 172 4.47 1.03 0.53
N VAL A 173 5.13 1.73 1.45
CA VAL A 173 4.82 3.14 1.73
C VAL A 173 5.01 3.93 0.45
N GLY A 174 3.93 4.57 0.00
CA GLY A 174 3.89 5.37 -1.21
C GLY A 174 4.12 6.86 -0.94
N SER A 175 3.68 7.36 0.21
CA SER A 175 3.91 8.75 0.64
C SER A 175 3.67 8.93 2.14
N ILE A 176 4.18 10.03 2.69
CA ILE A 176 3.91 10.48 4.06
C ILE A 176 3.24 11.87 4.03
N VAL A 177 2.10 12.00 4.70
CA VAL A 177 1.25 13.19 4.70
C VAL A 177 1.14 13.74 6.13
N LEU A 178 1.84 14.86 6.40
CA LEU A 178 1.99 15.46 7.73
C LEU A 178 1.20 16.77 7.92
N ASP A 179 0.12 16.97 7.17
CA ASP A 179 -0.72 18.16 7.26
C ASP A 179 -2.02 17.94 8.06
N GLY A 180 -2.21 16.72 8.58
CA GLY A 180 -3.39 16.31 9.35
C GLY A 180 -4.63 15.96 8.51
N ARG A 181 -4.55 15.99 7.17
CA ARG A 181 -5.72 15.73 6.29
C ARG A 181 -6.09 14.26 6.11
N MET A 182 -5.26 13.36 6.63
CA MET A 182 -5.47 11.91 6.55
C MET A 182 -5.56 11.36 7.97
N TYR A 183 -6.33 10.30 8.17
CA TYR A 183 -6.34 9.59 9.46
C TYR A 183 -4.93 9.11 9.85
N SER A 184 -4.27 8.41 8.92
CA SER A 184 -2.89 7.94 9.07
C SER A 184 -1.95 8.80 8.21
N PRO A 185 -0.83 9.31 8.76
CA PRO A 185 0.14 10.06 7.97
C PRO A 185 0.86 9.15 6.96
N VAL A 186 0.81 7.83 7.13
CA VAL A 186 1.49 6.88 6.24
C VAL A 186 0.50 6.34 5.22
N GLN A 187 0.83 6.46 3.95
CA GLN A 187 0.02 5.98 2.83
C GLN A 187 0.75 4.85 2.11
N THR A 188 0.06 3.75 1.78
CA THR A 188 0.64 2.56 1.14
C THR A 188 0.12 2.36 -0.28
N TRP A 189 0.99 1.82 -1.13
CA TRP A 189 0.66 1.19 -2.41
C TRP A 189 0.56 -0.33 -2.21
N GLU A 190 -0.59 -0.88 -2.56
CA GLU A 190 -0.91 -2.30 -2.36
C GLU A 190 -1.49 -2.93 -3.63
N ALA A 191 -1.28 -4.23 -3.79
CA ALA A 191 -1.97 -5.05 -4.79
C ALA A 191 -2.73 -6.18 -4.09
N THR A 192 -3.50 -6.97 -4.83
CA THR A 192 -4.17 -8.16 -4.27
C THR A 192 -3.80 -9.41 -5.06
N VAL A 193 -4.06 -10.57 -4.47
CA VAL A 193 -3.93 -11.86 -5.16
C VAL A 193 -5.13 -12.11 -6.10
N PRO A 194 -4.98 -12.96 -7.13
CA PRO A 194 -3.74 -13.54 -7.65
C PRO A 194 -2.94 -12.55 -8.54
N ARG A 195 -1.66 -12.80 -8.78
CA ARG A 195 -0.81 -11.95 -9.63
C ARG A 195 -1.43 -11.70 -11.02
N LYS A 196 -1.66 -10.43 -11.39
CA LYS A 196 -2.17 -9.99 -12.71
C LYS A 196 -1.82 -8.53 -12.97
N VAL A 197 -1.92 -8.08 -14.22
CA VAL A 197 -1.81 -6.64 -14.55
C VAL A 197 -3.04 -5.93 -13.98
N ARG A 198 -2.83 -4.99 -13.06
CA ARG A 198 -3.89 -4.34 -12.28
C ARG A 198 -3.46 -2.97 -11.79
N LYS A 199 -4.42 -2.16 -11.33
CA LYS A 199 -4.10 -0.95 -10.59
C LYS A 199 -3.55 -1.27 -9.19
N LEU A 200 -2.62 -0.44 -8.74
CA LEU A 200 -2.29 -0.35 -7.32
C LEU A 200 -3.42 0.32 -6.56
N ARG A 201 -3.60 -0.11 -5.32
CA ARG A 201 -4.53 0.48 -4.36
C ARG A 201 -3.74 1.39 -3.44
N GLN A 202 -4.06 2.69 -3.46
CA GLN A 202 -3.61 3.58 -2.40
C GLN A 202 -4.47 3.36 -1.17
N ARG A 203 -3.86 3.24 0.01
CA ARG A 203 -4.58 3.11 1.29
C ARG A 203 -3.87 3.88 2.39
N SER A 204 -4.62 4.30 3.40
CA SER A 204 -4.05 4.64 4.70
C SER A 204 -3.41 3.39 5.31
N TYR A 205 -2.21 3.53 5.86
CA TYR A 205 -1.51 2.43 6.53
C TYR A 205 -2.36 1.88 7.67
N PHE A 206 -2.66 0.59 7.58
CA PHE A 206 -3.39 -0.16 8.58
C PHE A 206 -2.76 -1.54 8.70
N SER A 207 -2.28 -1.88 9.89
CA SER A 207 -1.63 -3.16 10.14
C SER A 207 -2.03 -3.68 11.51
N PRO A 208 -2.26 -5.00 11.65
CA PRO A 208 -2.30 -5.61 12.97
C PRO A 208 -0.92 -5.50 13.64
N TRP A 209 -0.87 -5.95 14.90
CA TRP A 209 0.38 -6.04 15.65
C TRP A 209 1.40 -6.90 14.90
N PRO A 210 2.67 -6.47 14.80
CA PRO A 210 3.68 -7.20 14.04
C PRO A 210 4.19 -8.43 14.80
N ASP A 211 4.53 -9.47 14.06
CA ASP A 211 5.10 -10.72 14.58
C ASP A 211 6.58 -10.78 14.20
N ALA A 212 7.45 -10.76 15.22
CA ALA A 212 8.90 -10.82 15.04
C ALA A 212 9.36 -12.16 14.45
N ASP A 213 8.72 -13.27 14.82
CA ASP A 213 9.09 -14.60 14.34
C ASP A 213 8.68 -14.80 12.87
N ALA A 214 7.59 -14.16 12.47
CA ALA A 214 7.17 -14.11 11.06
C ALA A 214 7.94 -13.05 10.24
N GLY A 215 8.77 -12.22 10.88
CA GLY A 215 9.43 -11.06 10.26
C GLY A 215 8.46 -10.07 9.64
N SER A 216 7.30 -9.89 10.26
CA SER A 216 6.28 -8.93 9.82
C SER A 216 6.54 -7.53 10.39
N GLY A 217 5.78 -6.53 9.94
CA GLY A 217 5.84 -5.16 10.42
C GLY A 217 6.37 -4.17 9.36
N VAL A 218 6.96 -3.09 9.84
CA VAL A 218 7.56 -2.02 9.03
C VAL A 218 9.04 -2.30 8.82
N VAL A 219 9.42 -2.64 7.60
CA VAL A 219 10.76 -3.16 7.26
C VAL A 219 11.34 -2.47 6.02
N ARG A 220 12.64 -2.64 5.79
CA ARG A 220 13.33 -2.18 4.57
C ARG A 220 14.15 -3.29 3.94
N PHE A 221 14.41 -3.19 2.63
CA PHE A 221 15.23 -4.17 1.93
C PHE A 221 16.67 -4.16 2.41
N CYS A 222 17.21 -5.36 2.67
CA CYS A 222 18.62 -5.55 2.93
C CYS A 222 19.46 -5.18 1.69
N TRP A 223 20.70 -4.75 1.92
CA TRP A 223 21.58 -4.24 0.86
C TRP A 223 22.44 -5.39 0.36
N PRO A 224 22.39 -5.74 -0.94
CA PRO A 224 23.27 -6.77 -1.46
C PRO A 224 24.71 -6.26 -1.48
N ILE A 225 25.61 -7.01 -0.86
CA ILE A 225 27.04 -6.77 -0.81
C ILE A 225 27.79 -7.95 -1.43
N ASN A 226 28.97 -7.67 -1.99
CA ASN A 226 29.85 -8.70 -2.51
C ASN A 226 31.08 -8.79 -1.62
N THR A 227 31.27 -9.95 -0.99
CA THR A 227 32.42 -10.23 -0.14
C THR A 227 33.15 -11.44 -0.70
N GLY A 228 34.36 -11.23 -1.21
CA GLY A 228 35.18 -12.31 -1.76
C GLY A 228 34.59 -12.99 -3.00
N GLY A 229 33.87 -12.24 -3.85
CA GLY A 229 33.23 -12.77 -5.05
C GLY A 229 31.86 -13.42 -4.81
N ARG A 230 31.41 -13.52 -3.56
CA ARG A 230 30.10 -14.04 -3.18
C ARG A 230 29.17 -12.89 -2.81
N TRP A 231 27.97 -12.90 -3.39
CA TRP A 231 26.91 -11.99 -3.00
C TRP A 231 26.15 -12.51 -1.79
N SER A 232 25.85 -11.61 -0.87
CA SER A 232 25.00 -11.83 0.31
C SER A 232 24.32 -10.50 0.68
N TYR A 233 23.44 -10.53 1.67
CA TYR A 233 22.97 -9.29 2.30
C TYR A 233 23.97 -8.77 3.33
N LEU A 234 24.02 -7.45 3.50
CA LEU A 234 24.59 -6.81 4.68
C LEU A 234 23.85 -7.30 5.93
N PRO A 235 24.53 -7.61 7.05
CA PRO A 235 23.86 -8.01 8.28
C PRO A 235 22.87 -6.94 8.75
N GLU A 236 21.68 -7.36 9.23
CA GLU A 236 20.60 -6.45 9.62
C GLU A 236 21.05 -5.39 10.64
N THR A 237 21.88 -5.77 11.62
CA THR A 237 22.36 -4.86 12.67
C THR A 237 23.32 -3.78 12.16
N GLU A 238 23.89 -3.95 10.96
CA GLU A 238 24.75 -2.98 10.30
C GLU A 238 23.96 -2.02 9.41
N HIS A 239 22.68 -2.27 9.20
CA HIS A 239 21.83 -1.41 8.39
C HIS A 239 21.48 -0.09 9.10
N PRO A 240 21.36 1.02 8.33
CA PRO A 240 20.88 2.27 8.89
C PRO A 240 19.44 2.10 9.40
N TYR A 241 19.21 2.69 10.57
CA TYR A 241 17.91 2.69 11.25
C TYR A 241 17.42 1.31 11.72
N TYR A 242 18.25 0.26 11.70
CA TYR A 242 17.87 -1.02 12.27
C TYR A 242 17.32 -0.86 13.70
N SER A 243 16.14 -1.42 13.95
CA SER A 243 15.54 -1.45 15.29
C SER A 243 14.44 -2.50 15.36
N VAL A 244 14.39 -3.19 16.50
CA VAL A 244 13.34 -4.15 16.85
C VAL A 244 12.26 -3.53 17.76
N GLU A 245 12.25 -2.20 17.92
CA GLU A 245 11.35 -1.51 18.86
C GLU A 245 9.86 -1.77 18.61
N GLN A 246 9.48 -2.00 17.35
CA GLN A 246 8.10 -2.24 16.94
C GLN A 246 7.52 -3.56 17.49
N TYR A 247 8.38 -4.48 17.92
CA TYR A 247 7.99 -5.76 18.54
C TYR A 247 7.93 -5.68 20.07
N SER A 248 8.31 -4.54 20.66
CA SER A 248 8.30 -4.38 22.11
C SER A 248 6.87 -4.25 22.63
N PRO A 249 6.51 -4.91 23.76
CA PRO A 249 5.21 -4.70 24.41
C PRO A 249 4.93 -3.24 24.77
N GLY A 250 5.96 -2.42 24.94
CA GLY A 250 5.84 -0.98 25.23
C GLY A 250 5.72 -0.09 23.98
N PHE A 251 5.63 -0.68 22.78
CA PHE A 251 5.52 0.11 21.55
C PHE A 251 4.17 0.84 21.47
N CYS A 252 3.06 0.15 21.73
CA CYS A 252 1.73 0.75 21.83
C CYS A 252 1.37 1.07 23.28
N PHE A 253 0.59 2.11 23.47
CA PHE A 253 -0.10 2.35 24.73
C PHE A 253 -1.23 1.34 24.96
N PRO A 254 -1.68 1.13 26.22
CA PRO A 254 -2.82 0.25 26.50
C PRO A 254 -4.06 0.65 25.69
N GLY A 255 -4.55 -0.27 24.86
CA GLY A 255 -5.71 -0.06 23.98
C GLY A 255 -5.41 0.67 22.66
N GLU A 256 -4.18 1.11 22.43
CA GLU A 256 -3.73 1.70 21.16
C GLU A 256 -3.47 0.60 20.13
N LEU A 257 -4.00 0.78 18.91
CA LEU A 257 -3.71 -0.12 17.79
C LEU A 257 -2.31 0.16 17.22
N PHE A 258 -1.71 -0.83 16.56
CA PHE A 258 -0.34 -0.69 16.04
C PHE A 258 -0.19 0.44 15.03
N ASP A 259 -1.13 0.58 14.08
CA ASP A 259 -1.17 1.67 13.10
C ASP A 259 -1.25 3.06 13.76
N GLN A 260 -1.97 3.19 14.88
CA GLN A 260 -2.05 4.42 15.66
C GLN A 260 -0.70 4.76 16.32
N ALA A 261 -0.03 3.74 16.87
CA ALA A 261 1.29 3.90 17.47
C ALA A 261 2.37 4.26 16.44
N VAL A 262 2.23 3.77 15.20
CA VAL A 262 3.04 4.21 14.05
C VAL A 262 2.72 5.67 13.71
N ALA A 263 1.44 6.00 13.49
CA ALA A 263 1.00 7.34 13.13
C ALA A 263 1.50 8.40 14.12
N ARG A 264 1.36 8.16 15.43
CA ARG A 264 1.82 9.05 16.50
C ARG A 264 3.32 9.30 16.51
N ARG A 265 4.14 8.32 16.08
CA ARG A 265 5.60 8.46 16.00
C ARG A 265 6.05 9.19 14.74
N ILE A 266 5.28 9.07 13.67
CA ILE A 266 5.57 9.74 12.39
C ILE A 266 5.08 11.19 12.42
N ASP A 267 3.90 11.43 12.97
CA ASP A 267 3.33 12.76 13.16
C ASP A 267 2.93 12.96 14.63
N PRO A 268 3.84 13.46 15.47
CA PRO A 268 3.55 13.73 16.88
C PRO A 268 2.75 15.04 17.08
N THR A 269 2.38 15.73 16.00
CA THR A 269 1.70 17.03 16.07
C THR A 269 0.33 16.86 16.71
N PRO A 270 0.02 17.59 17.80
CA PRO A 270 -1.32 17.60 18.36
C PRO A 270 -2.21 18.47 17.48
N TYR A 271 -3.07 17.85 16.68
CA TYR A 271 -4.09 18.56 15.91
C TYR A 271 -5.30 18.83 16.79
N ASP A 272 -5.86 20.04 16.68
CA ASP A 272 -7.20 20.31 17.20
C ASP A 272 -8.21 19.37 16.51
N PRO A 273 -9.05 18.62 17.27
CA PRO A 273 -9.97 17.67 16.66
C PRO A 273 -10.93 18.29 15.65
N ALA A 274 -11.40 19.52 15.88
CA ALA A 274 -12.33 20.18 14.97
C ALA A 274 -11.63 20.63 13.68
N GLU A 275 -10.40 21.15 13.77
CA GLU A 275 -9.56 21.44 12.61
C GLU A 275 -9.28 20.16 11.80
N LYS A 276 -8.94 19.05 12.47
CA LYS A 276 -8.66 17.76 11.83
C LYS A 276 -9.89 17.23 11.07
N VAL A 277 -11.08 17.31 11.66
CA VAL A 277 -12.34 16.96 10.98
C VAL A 277 -12.52 17.79 9.72
N GLY A 278 -12.31 19.11 9.78
CA GLY A 278 -12.37 19.97 8.59
C GLY A 278 -11.42 19.53 7.48
N LYS A 279 -10.16 19.23 7.82
CA LYS A 279 -9.16 18.76 6.84
C LYS A 279 -9.49 17.40 6.23
N ILE A 280 -10.03 16.47 7.02
CA ILE A 280 -10.49 15.16 6.51
C ILE A 280 -11.68 15.36 5.56
N MET A 281 -12.63 16.26 5.88
CA MET A 281 -13.75 16.59 4.97
C MET A 281 -13.25 17.14 3.63
N GLU A 282 -12.27 18.05 3.64
CA GLU A 282 -11.64 18.55 2.41
C GLU A 282 -10.96 17.45 1.61
N SER A 283 -10.27 16.52 2.29
CA SER A 283 -9.63 15.37 1.64
C SER A 283 -10.65 14.43 0.99
N ILE A 284 -11.73 14.10 1.71
CA ILE A 284 -12.84 13.30 1.18
C ILE A 284 -13.47 14.00 -0.03
N HIS A 285 -13.74 15.31 0.06
CA HIS A 285 -14.30 16.07 -1.05
C HIS A 285 -13.40 16.00 -2.30
N ARG A 286 -12.08 16.17 -2.15
CA ARG A 286 -11.12 16.02 -3.25
C ARG A 286 -11.17 14.63 -3.88
N TYR A 287 -11.18 13.56 -3.07
CA TYR A 287 -11.32 12.20 -3.59
C TYR A 287 -12.62 12.01 -4.37
N LEU A 288 -13.72 12.62 -3.91
CA LEU A 288 -15.00 12.58 -4.61
C LEU A 288 -14.95 13.38 -5.92
N GLN A 289 -14.28 14.52 -5.98
CA GLN A 289 -14.10 15.28 -7.24
C GLN A 289 -13.30 14.49 -8.28
N GLU A 290 -12.21 13.84 -7.88
CA GLU A 290 -11.45 12.94 -8.78
C GLU A 290 -12.32 11.77 -9.27
N ARG A 291 -13.17 11.24 -8.38
CA ARG A 291 -14.09 10.15 -8.70
C ARG A 291 -15.13 10.54 -9.75
N VAL A 292 -15.60 11.80 -9.78
CA VAL A 292 -16.60 12.27 -10.76
C VAL A 292 -16.14 12.00 -12.20
N ALA A 293 -14.93 12.43 -12.55
CA ALA A 293 -14.41 12.25 -13.91
C ALA A 293 -14.30 10.77 -14.29
N LEU A 294 -13.78 9.94 -13.38
CA LEU A 294 -13.65 8.49 -13.57
C LEU A 294 -15.01 7.80 -13.71
N VAL A 295 -16.01 8.26 -12.97
CA VAL A 295 -17.37 7.71 -13.03
C VAL A 295 -18.01 7.99 -14.38
N ASP A 296 -17.96 9.25 -14.81
CA ASP A 296 -18.56 9.67 -16.08
C ASP A 296 -17.87 9.01 -17.29
N GLU A 297 -16.53 9.02 -17.34
CA GLU A 297 -15.76 8.36 -18.40
C GLU A 297 -16.00 6.86 -18.43
N GLY A 298 -15.92 6.21 -17.26
CA GLY A 298 -16.14 4.78 -17.12
C GLY A 298 -17.52 4.37 -17.62
N PHE A 299 -18.57 5.07 -17.17
CA PHE A 299 -19.93 4.81 -17.61
C PHE A 299 -20.04 4.92 -19.14
N ARG A 300 -19.55 6.01 -19.74
CA ARG A 300 -19.57 6.22 -21.20
C ARG A 300 -18.85 5.11 -21.97
N HIS A 301 -17.69 4.65 -21.49
CA HIS A 301 -16.90 3.61 -22.16
C HIS A 301 -17.47 2.19 -21.96
N CYS A 302 -18.13 1.94 -20.82
CA CYS A 302 -18.59 0.61 -20.40
C CYS A 302 -20.05 0.30 -20.73
N GLN A 303 -20.81 1.24 -21.31
CA GLN A 303 -22.20 1.01 -21.74
C GLN A 303 -22.39 -0.15 -22.74
N GLN A 304 -21.36 -0.48 -23.54
CA GLN A 304 -21.47 -1.56 -24.52
C GLN A 304 -21.17 -2.92 -23.88
N LYS A 305 -22.06 -3.90 -24.09
CA LYS A 305 -21.92 -5.26 -23.55
C LYS A 305 -20.53 -5.84 -23.86
N GLY A 306 -19.87 -6.34 -22.81
CA GLY A 306 -18.58 -7.03 -22.90
C GLY A 306 -17.33 -6.14 -22.87
N ARG A 307 -17.45 -4.81 -22.95
CA ARG A 307 -16.27 -3.91 -22.97
C ARG A 307 -15.54 -3.81 -21.64
N CYS A 308 -16.26 -3.91 -20.53
CA CYS A 308 -15.70 -3.77 -19.19
C CYS A 308 -16.02 -5.00 -18.33
N ALA A 309 -15.76 -6.20 -18.85
CA ALA A 309 -15.77 -7.39 -18.02
C ALA A 309 -14.73 -7.24 -16.89
N GLU A 310 -15.03 -7.76 -15.71
CA GLU A 310 -14.10 -7.71 -14.57
C GLU A 310 -12.73 -8.28 -14.96
N GLY A 311 -11.66 -7.56 -14.60
CA GLY A 311 -10.28 -7.91 -14.96
C GLY A 311 -9.85 -7.54 -16.39
N SER A 312 -10.75 -7.00 -17.23
CA SER A 312 -10.35 -6.40 -18.50
C SER A 312 -9.58 -5.09 -18.30
N TYR A 313 -8.82 -4.65 -19.31
CA TYR A 313 -8.10 -3.37 -19.25
C TYR A 313 -9.02 -2.20 -18.90
N LEU A 314 -10.18 -2.07 -19.56
CA LEU A 314 -11.12 -0.98 -19.29
C LEU A 314 -11.75 -1.06 -17.89
N TRP A 315 -11.96 -2.27 -17.37
CA TRP A 315 -12.38 -2.45 -15.98
C TRP A 315 -11.32 -1.94 -15.00
N GLU A 316 -10.07 -2.36 -15.17
CA GLU A 316 -8.98 -1.92 -14.30
C GLU A 316 -8.78 -0.39 -14.40
N VAL A 317 -9.01 0.22 -15.57
CA VAL A 317 -8.94 1.67 -15.78
C VAL A 317 -10.10 2.44 -15.11
N TYR A 318 -11.34 1.96 -15.19
CA TYR A 318 -12.52 2.76 -14.80
C TYR A 318 -13.22 2.32 -13.52
N SER A 319 -12.89 1.15 -12.97
CA SER A 319 -13.38 0.74 -11.66
C SER A 319 -12.75 1.60 -10.55
N THR A 320 -13.48 1.80 -9.45
CA THR A 320 -13.04 2.65 -8.32
C THR A 320 -12.86 1.95 -6.97
N PRO A 321 -12.54 0.64 -6.86
CA PRO A 321 -12.61 -0.06 -5.57
C PRO A 321 -11.63 0.49 -4.52
N SER A 322 -10.43 0.91 -4.93
CA SER A 322 -9.42 1.50 -4.04
C SER A 322 -9.87 2.85 -3.49
N ARG A 323 -10.35 3.72 -4.39
CA ARG A 323 -10.81 5.07 -4.06
C ARG A 323 -12.08 5.04 -3.20
N ASP A 324 -13.01 4.16 -3.53
CA ASP A 324 -14.25 3.98 -2.76
C ASP A 324 -13.94 3.42 -1.37
N GLY A 325 -13.02 2.46 -1.26
CA GLY A 325 -12.54 1.96 0.03
C GLY A 325 -11.84 3.03 0.87
N MET A 326 -11.05 3.91 0.24
CA MET A 326 -10.41 5.04 0.92
C MET A 326 -11.43 6.05 1.42
N ILE A 327 -12.41 6.41 0.60
CA ILE A 327 -13.50 7.31 0.97
C ILE A 327 -14.27 6.75 2.17
N VAL A 328 -14.68 5.48 2.13
CA VAL A 328 -15.40 4.82 3.24
C VAL A 328 -14.56 4.84 4.51
N PHE A 329 -13.29 4.48 4.42
CA PHE A 329 -12.39 4.48 5.57
C PHE A 329 -12.25 5.87 6.19
N GLU A 330 -11.95 6.91 5.41
CA GLU A 330 -11.80 8.27 5.93
C GLU A 330 -13.12 8.79 6.53
N ILE A 331 -14.28 8.40 5.99
CA ILE A 331 -15.60 8.71 6.58
C ILE A 331 -15.76 8.04 7.95
N GLU A 332 -15.40 6.77 8.09
CA GLU A 332 -15.46 6.08 9.40
C GLU A 332 -14.57 6.78 10.44
N GLN A 333 -13.37 7.21 10.03
CA GLN A 333 -12.45 7.92 10.92
C GLN A 333 -12.94 9.33 11.26
N LEU A 334 -13.50 10.06 10.29
CA LEU A 334 -14.16 11.34 10.50
C LEU A 334 -15.24 11.24 11.59
N LEU A 335 -16.17 10.30 11.43
CA LEU A 335 -17.28 10.09 12.38
C LEU A 335 -16.75 9.67 13.75
N LYS A 336 -15.69 8.86 13.79
CA LYS A 336 -15.04 8.46 15.03
C LYS A 336 -14.42 9.66 15.76
N ILE A 337 -13.72 10.55 15.07
CA ILE A 337 -13.12 11.75 15.69
C ILE A 337 -14.20 12.67 16.26
N ILE A 338 -15.30 12.89 15.51
CA ILE A 338 -16.44 13.68 15.98
C ILE A 338 -16.99 13.11 17.28
N LYS A 339 -17.24 11.79 17.31
CA LYS A 339 -17.81 11.10 18.47
C LYS A 339 -16.88 11.06 19.68
N ASP A 340 -15.61 10.69 19.48
CA ASP A 340 -14.66 10.48 20.58
C ASP A 340 -14.25 11.80 21.27
N ASN A 341 -14.47 12.95 20.62
CA ASN A 341 -14.12 14.27 21.13
C ASN A 341 -15.37 15.13 21.46
N ASP A 342 -16.56 14.54 21.53
CA ASP A 342 -17.83 15.22 21.80
C ASP A 342 -18.03 16.50 20.95
N LEU A 343 -17.66 16.42 19.68
CA LEU A 343 -17.84 17.54 18.75
C LEU A 343 -19.30 17.70 18.33
N ASP A 344 -19.69 18.92 17.95
CA ASP A 344 -21.06 19.22 17.51
C ASP A 344 -21.37 18.57 16.14
N GLU A 345 -21.95 17.37 16.18
CA GLU A 345 -22.34 16.58 15.02
C GLU A 345 -23.27 17.34 14.07
N GLU A 346 -24.20 18.16 14.60
CA GLU A 346 -25.16 18.90 13.78
C GLU A 346 -24.48 20.06 13.02
N SER A 347 -23.50 20.72 13.65
CA SER A 347 -22.67 21.73 12.99
C SER A 347 -21.87 21.14 11.81
N PHE A 348 -21.22 19.98 12.01
CA PHE A 348 -20.48 19.32 10.94
C PHE A 348 -21.40 18.79 9.84
N LYS A 349 -22.55 18.21 10.20
CA LYS A 349 -23.59 17.81 9.26
C LYS A 349 -24.03 18.98 8.37
N LYS A 350 -24.35 20.13 8.96
CA LYS A 350 -24.74 21.33 8.20
C LYS A 350 -23.62 21.80 7.26
N THR A 351 -22.37 21.69 7.69
CA THR A 351 -21.21 21.99 6.84
C THR A 351 -21.13 21.02 5.66
N MET A 352 -21.28 19.71 5.90
CA MET A 352 -21.28 18.67 4.86
C MET A 352 -22.46 18.79 3.90
N GLU A 353 -23.63 19.25 4.35
CA GLU A 353 -24.79 19.56 3.51
C GLU A 353 -24.50 20.70 2.52
N GLY A 354 -23.65 21.66 2.90
CA GLY A 354 -23.23 22.77 2.06
C GLY A 354 -22.15 22.43 1.03
N VAL A 355 -21.46 21.30 1.18
CA VAL A 355 -20.43 20.85 0.23
C VAL A 355 -21.06 20.00 -0.87
N LEU A 356 -21.29 20.61 -2.04
CA LEU A 356 -21.91 19.96 -3.18
C LEU A 356 -20.89 19.28 -4.12
N ILE A 357 -21.30 18.16 -4.70
CA ILE A 357 -20.51 17.35 -5.64
C ILE A 357 -21.37 17.15 -6.90
N ALA A 358 -20.88 17.65 -8.04
CA ALA A 358 -21.55 17.49 -9.32
C ALA A 358 -21.25 16.11 -9.91
N ILE A 359 -22.23 15.20 -9.89
CA ILE A 359 -22.07 13.80 -10.29
C ILE A 359 -22.54 13.51 -11.72
N GLY A 360 -22.94 14.55 -12.44
CA GLY A 360 -23.37 14.51 -13.84
C GLY A 360 -23.85 15.89 -14.30
N LEU A 361 -24.26 16.01 -15.57
CA LEU A 361 -24.59 17.31 -16.20
C LEU A 361 -25.67 18.13 -15.48
N LYS A 362 -26.51 17.51 -14.64
CA LYS A 362 -27.64 18.17 -13.95
C LYS A 362 -27.93 17.60 -12.57
N GLN A 363 -26.98 16.86 -11.99
CA GLN A 363 -27.20 16.19 -10.72
C GLN A 363 -26.07 16.50 -9.76
N GLU A 364 -26.47 16.89 -8.55
CA GLU A 364 -25.57 17.19 -7.45
C GLU A 364 -26.02 16.41 -6.22
N ILE A 365 -25.04 16.02 -5.41
CA ILE A 365 -25.26 15.43 -4.08
C ILE A 365 -24.38 16.16 -3.07
N SER A 366 -24.78 16.20 -1.81
CA SER A 366 -23.96 16.76 -0.74
C SER A 366 -22.93 15.74 -0.23
N LEU A 367 -21.88 16.22 0.43
CA LEU A 367 -20.95 15.37 1.16
C LEU A 367 -21.67 14.58 2.26
N ASP A 368 -22.64 15.18 2.94
CA ASP A 368 -23.46 14.51 3.96
C ASP A 368 -24.21 13.30 3.37
N TYR A 369 -24.75 13.44 2.15
CA TYR A 369 -25.38 12.34 1.45
C TYR A 369 -24.41 11.18 1.22
N VAL A 370 -23.18 11.49 0.79
CA VAL A 370 -22.13 10.48 0.59
C VAL A 370 -21.75 9.81 1.92
N VAL A 371 -21.60 10.58 3.01
CA VAL A 371 -21.31 10.04 4.34
C VAL A 371 -22.36 9.01 4.79
N LYS A 372 -23.64 9.33 4.59
CA LYS A 372 -24.75 8.43 4.94
C LYS A 372 -24.86 7.20 4.03
N ASN A 373 -24.37 7.29 2.80
CA ASN A 373 -24.56 6.26 1.77
C ASN A 373 -23.25 5.65 1.24
N SER A 374 -22.13 5.84 1.94
CA SER A 374 -20.78 5.46 1.46
C SER A 374 -20.65 3.96 1.19
N LEU A 375 -21.32 3.12 1.99
CA LEU A 375 -21.39 1.66 1.80
C LEU A 375 -22.14 1.24 0.53
N TRP A 376 -22.92 2.14 -0.07
CA TRP A 376 -23.72 1.88 -1.28
C TRP A 376 -23.06 2.39 -2.56
N LEU A 377 -21.87 2.99 -2.48
CA LEU A 377 -21.12 3.39 -3.67
C LEU A 377 -20.72 2.15 -4.48
N SER A 378 -21.13 2.11 -5.75
CA SER A 378 -20.63 1.08 -6.66
C SER A 378 -19.29 1.48 -7.29
N TYR A 379 -18.34 0.55 -7.21
CA TYR A 379 -17.06 0.63 -7.92
C TYR A 379 -17.12 0.08 -9.35
N ASP A 380 -18.21 -0.58 -9.74
CA ASP A 380 -18.35 -1.21 -11.04
C ASP A 380 -18.62 -0.14 -12.12
N PRO A 381 -17.75 0.00 -13.14
CA PRO A 381 -17.93 1.01 -14.18
C PRO A 381 -19.10 0.74 -15.14
N ARG A 382 -19.72 -0.45 -15.07
CA ARG A 382 -20.93 -0.82 -15.84
C ARG A 382 -22.21 -0.39 -15.15
N ASP A 383 -22.19 -0.20 -13.83
CA ASP A 383 -23.35 0.24 -13.05
C ASP A 383 -23.74 1.67 -13.43
N SER A 384 -25.01 2.01 -13.26
CA SER A 384 -25.52 3.36 -13.54
C SER A 384 -24.81 4.43 -12.72
N ILE A 385 -24.77 5.67 -13.24
CA ILE A 385 -24.25 6.83 -12.48
C ILE A 385 -24.95 6.90 -11.11
N ALA A 386 -26.27 6.68 -11.06
CA ALA A 386 -27.02 6.67 -9.81
C ALA A 386 -26.51 5.59 -8.84
N ALA A 387 -26.35 4.33 -9.28
CA ALA A 387 -25.83 3.25 -8.45
C ALA A 387 -24.38 3.50 -8.01
N ARG A 388 -23.53 4.06 -8.88
CA ARG A 388 -22.16 4.41 -8.53
C ARG A 388 -22.08 5.51 -7.48
N TRP A 389 -23.12 6.31 -7.30
CA TRP A 389 -23.21 7.34 -6.26
C TRP A 389 -24.16 6.98 -5.11
N GLY A 390 -24.59 5.71 -5.01
CA GLY A 390 -25.46 5.23 -3.92
C GLY A 390 -26.93 5.68 -4.02
N LEU A 391 -27.32 6.34 -5.13
CA LEU A 391 -28.68 6.83 -5.37
C LEU A 391 -29.63 5.72 -5.81
N ASP A 392 -29.12 4.66 -6.44
CA ASP A 392 -29.89 3.45 -6.75
C ASP A 392 -29.36 2.26 -5.92
N ARG A 393 -29.86 2.18 -4.68
CA ARG A 393 -29.54 1.10 -3.76
C ARG A 393 -30.00 -0.26 -4.28
N CYS A 394 -31.10 -0.32 -5.04
CA CYS A 394 -31.64 -1.58 -5.53
C CYS A 394 -30.81 -2.16 -6.67
N GLU A 395 -30.27 -1.33 -7.56
CA GLU A 395 -29.25 -1.75 -8.52
C GLU A 395 -28.00 -2.27 -7.79
N ARG A 396 -27.52 -1.55 -6.76
CA ARG A 396 -26.34 -2.00 -6.01
C ARG A 396 -26.55 -3.34 -5.30
N VAL A 397 -27.67 -3.50 -4.59
CA VAL A 397 -28.01 -4.75 -3.90
C VAL A 397 -28.08 -5.90 -4.91
N ARG A 398 -28.77 -5.73 -6.04
CA ARG A 398 -28.86 -6.76 -7.09
C ARG A 398 -27.48 -7.11 -7.65
N SER A 399 -26.66 -6.11 -7.94
CA SER A 399 -25.28 -6.29 -8.45
C SER A 399 -24.43 -7.07 -7.45
N GLN A 400 -24.43 -6.68 -6.16
CA GLN A 400 -23.69 -7.40 -5.12
C GLN A 400 -24.19 -8.83 -4.93
N MET A 401 -25.51 -9.05 -4.92
CA MET A 401 -26.07 -10.41 -4.83
C MET A 401 -25.62 -11.28 -6.00
N TYR A 402 -25.63 -10.73 -7.22
CA TYR A 402 -25.14 -11.44 -8.39
C TYR A 402 -23.66 -11.83 -8.25
N HIS A 403 -22.81 -10.90 -7.85
CA HIS A 403 -21.38 -11.17 -7.62
C HIS A 403 -21.14 -12.18 -6.51
N SER A 404 -21.86 -12.09 -5.39
CA SER A 404 -21.76 -13.06 -4.29
C SER A 404 -22.23 -14.46 -4.69
N LEU A 405 -23.28 -14.57 -5.51
CA LEU A 405 -23.73 -15.85 -6.07
C LEU A 405 -22.68 -16.44 -7.04
N GLN A 406 -22.06 -15.62 -7.88
CA GLN A 406 -20.98 -16.07 -8.77
C GLN A 406 -19.75 -16.53 -7.98
N ALA A 407 -19.34 -15.78 -6.96
CA ALA A 407 -18.22 -16.12 -6.09
C ALA A 407 -18.50 -17.43 -5.33
N LEU A 408 -19.71 -17.58 -4.79
CA LEU A 408 -20.16 -18.82 -4.17
C LEU A 408 -20.04 -20.01 -5.13
N ASN A 409 -20.58 -19.88 -6.35
CA ASN A 409 -20.50 -20.94 -7.35
C ASN A 409 -19.04 -21.25 -7.77
N PHE A 410 -18.20 -20.23 -7.91
CA PHE A 410 -16.78 -20.42 -8.20
C PHE A 410 -16.07 -21.18 -7.07
N VAL A 411 -16.28 -20.78 -5.81
CA VAL A 411 -15.68 -21.45 -4.64
C VAL A 411 -16.11 -22.91 -4.58
N GLU A 412 -17.40 -23.18 -4.74
CA GLU A 412 -17.94 -24.53 -4.80
C GLU A 412 -17.32 -25.36 -5.93
N GLN A 413 -17.32 -24.84 -7.16
CA GLN A 413 -16.79 -25.59 -8.30
C GLN A 413 -15.27 -25.83 -8.21
N ARG A 414 -14.51 -24.85 -7.71
CA ARG A 414 -13.05 -24.88 -7.73
C ARG A 414 -12.45 -25.64 -6.56
N TYR A 415 -13.01 -25.48 -5.37
CA TYR A 415 -12.37 -25.91 -4.13
C TYR A 415 -13.09 -27.06 -3.44
N ARG A 416 -14.38 -27.32 -3.72
CA ARG A 416 -15.13 -28.38 -3.02
C ARG A 416 -14.44 -29.74 -3.02
N SER A 417 -13.74 -30.11 -4.10
CA SER A 417 -13.00 -31.38 -4.22
C SER A 417 -11.55 -31.31 -3.76
N THR A 418 -10.92 -30.13 -3.79
CA THR A 418 -9.47 -29.97 -3.55
C THR A 418 -9.16 -29.45 -2.15
N ASP A 419 -10.02 -28.59 -1.61
CA ASP A 419 -9.96 -28.05 -0.26
C ASP A 419 -11.39 -27.80 0.26
N PRO A 420 -12.06 -28.84 0.78
CA PRO A 420 -13.44 -28.73 1.26
C PRO A 420 -13.60 -27.70 2.39
N HIS A 421 -12.59 -27.56 3.26
CA HIS A 421 -12.64 -26.62 4.38
C HIS A 421 -12.58 -25.17 3.91
N PHE A 422 -11.74 -24.86 2.91
CA PHE A 422 -11.77 -23.55 2.26
C PHE A 422 -13.12 -23.30 1.58
N ALA A 423 -13.66 -24.31 0.87
CA ALA A 423 -14.97 -24.20 0.21
C ALA A 423 -16.10 -23.91 1.21
N ASP A 424 -16.13 -24.59 2.35
CA ASP A 424 -17.13 -24.36 3.41
C ASP A 424 -17.00 -22.99 4.05
N ASN A 425 -15.79 -22.51 4.30
CA ASN A 425 -15.58 -21.16 4.81
C ASN A 425 -16.00 -20.08 3.82
N GLY A 426 -15.61 -20.22 2.55
CA GLY A 426 -16.03 -19.30 1.49
C GLY A 426 -17.54 -19.32 1.30
N ARG A 427 -18.17 -20.50 1.33
CA ARG A 427 -19.62 -20.65 1.30
C ARG A 427 -20.29 -19.92 2.46
N ARG A 428 -19.84 -20.14 3.70
CA ARG A 428 -20.38 -19.49 4.90
C ARG A 428 -20.30 -17.96 4.82
N LEU A 429 -19.16 -17.44 4.35
CA LEU A 429 -18.94 -16.01 4.18
C LEU A 429 -19.92 -15.42 3.16
N HIS A 430 -19.96 -15.97 1.94
CA HIS A 430 -20.86 -15.47 0.89
C HIS A 430 -22.34 -15.63 1.23
N TRP A 431 -22.73 -16.66 1.99
CA TRP A 431 -24.10 -16.81 2.49
C TRP A 431 -24.48 -15.73 3.50
N LYS A 432 -23.56 -15.35 4.39
CA LYS A 432 -23.78 -14.24 5.31
C LYS A 432 -24.02 -12.94 4.54
N ASP A 433 -23.20 -12.67 3.53
CA ASP A 433 -23.34 -11.48 2.68
C ASP A 433 -24.67 -11.49 1.91
N LEU A 434 -25.05 -12.63 1.32
CA LEU A 434 -26.30 -12.77 0.57
C LEU A 434 -27.55 -12.54 1.43
N ARG A 435 -27.56 -13.05 2.68
CA ARG A 435 -28.66 -12.81 3.61
C ARG A 435 -28.75 -11.35 4.00
N TRP A 436 -27.62 -10.73 4.35
CA TRP A 436 -27.58 -9.30 4.65
C TRP A 436 -28.09 -8.47 3.47
N LEU A 437 -27.63 -8.76 2.24
CA LEU A 437 -28.09 -8.07 1.03
C LEU A 437 -29.59 -8.24 0.76
N GLN A 438 -30.13 -9.45 0.99
CA GLN A 438 -31.56 -9.72 0.86
C GLN A 438 -32.37 -8.86 1.85
N GLU A 439 -31.98 -8.83 3.13
CA GLU A 439 -32.63 -8.02 4.17
C GLU A 439 -32.55 -6.52 3.87
N GLU A 440 -31.40 -6.06 3.36
CA GLU A 440 -31.20 -4.66 2.94
C GLU A 440 -32.06 -4.32 1.72
N GLY A 441 -32.17 -5.24 0.76
CA GLY A 441 -33.03 -5.11 -0.42
C GLY A 441 -34.51 -5.05 -0.04
N GLU A 442 -34.96 -5.89 0.88
CA GLU A 442 -36.32 -5.86 1.42
C GLU A 442 -36.62 -4.55 2.15
N ARG A 443 -35.70 -4.08 3.02
CA ARG A 443 -35.82 -2.78 3.70
C ARG A 443 -35.87 -1.61 2.72
N ALA A 444 -35.14 -1.68 1.61
CA ALA A 444 -35.14 -0.67 0.56
C ALA A 444 -36.33 -0.80 -0.42
N GLY A 445 -37.19 -1.82 -0.27
CA GLY A 445 -38.33 -2.04 -1.15
C GLY A 445 -37.93 -2.48 -2.57
N CYS A 446 -36.78 -3.12 -2.71
CA CYS A 446 -36.26 -3.57 -4.00
C CYS A 446 -37.11 -4.70 -4.57
N ARG A 447 -37.44 -4.59 -5.86
CA ARG A 447 -38.13 -5.64 -6.62
C ARG A 447 -37.13 -6.47 -7.41
N ASP A 448 -37.54 -7.67 -7.79
CA ASP A 448 -36.78 -8.55 -8.69
C ASP A 448 -35.36 -8.89 -8.17
N LEU A 449 -35.22 -9.07 -6.85
CA LEU A 449 -33.97 -9.57 -6.27
C LEU A 449 -33.72 -11.02 -6.72
N PRO A 450 -32.46 -11.41 -6.97
CA PRO A 450 -32.12 -12.80 -7.26
C PRO A 450 -32.63 -13.72 -6.14
N SER A 451 -33.36 -14.78 -6.50
CA SER A 451 -33.77 -15.79 -5.52
C SER A 451 -32.53 -16.47 -4.95
N LEU A 452 -32.39 -16.46 -3.62
CA LEU A 452 -31.34 -17.21 -2.95
C LEU A 452 -31.56 -18.72 -3.19
N PRO A 453 -30.51 -19.49 -3.52
CA PRO A 453 -30.63 -20.94 -3.61
C PRO A 453 -31.09 -21.52 -2.25
N LEU A 454 -31.68 -22.72 -2.23
CA LEU A 454 -31.99 -23.35 -0.95
C LEU A 454 -30.68 -23.61 -0.20
N GLU A 455 -30.62 -23.21 1.07
CA GLU A 455 -29.47 -23.47 1.93
C GLU A 455 -29.37 -24.98 2.14
N GLY A 456 -28.57 -25.66 1.31
CA GLY A 456 -28.32 -27.09 1.45
C GLY A 456 -27.69 -27.37 2.83
N PRO A 457 -27.88 -28.57 3.42
CA PRO A 457 -27.36 -28.87 4.74
C PRO A 457 -25.87 -28.55 4.82
N LEU A 458 -25.49 -27.73 5.80
CA LEU A 458 -24.09 -27.55 6.17
C LEU A 458 -23.61 -28.92 6.66
N LEU A 459 -22.53 -29.44 6.06
CA LEU A 459 -21.91 -30.64 6.59
C LEU A 459 -21.51 -30.33 8.04
N PRO A 460 -21.86 -31.21 9.00
CA PRO A 460 -21.50 -30.97 10.39
C PRO A 460 -19.99 -30.77 10.49
N ASN A 461 -19.57 -29.73 11.23
CA ASN A 461 -18.16 -29.44 11.48
C ASN A 461 -17.45 -30.74 11.88
N SER A 462 -16.58 -31.24 11.01
CA SER A 462 -15.65 -32.30 11.40
C SER A 462 -14.66 -31.64 12.36
N GLN A 463 -14.78 -32.01 13.64
CA GLN A 463 -13.86 -31.59 14.68
C GLN A 463 -12.47 -32.18 14.48
#